data_AF-A0A937YGP0-F1
#
_entry.id   AF-A0A937YGP0-F1
#
_cell.length_a   1.000
_cell.length_b   1.000
_cell.length_c   1.000
_cell.angle_alpha   90.00
_cell.angle_beta   90.00
_cell.angle_gamma   90.00
#
_symmetry.space_group_name_H-M   'P 1'
#
loop_
_entity.id
_entity.type
_entity.pdbx_description
1 polymer ?
#
loop_
_entity_poly.entity_id
_entity_poly.type
_entity_poly.pdbx_seq_one_letter_code
_entity_poly.pdbx_strand_id
1 'polypeptide(L)'
;MRDPSTRRRLVLRLRKASLGQLGDVKPVSPGVYEMREFFGPGWRMYYARRGGILILMLGGGSKATQARDIAKAIALAETIEEP
;
A
#
# COMPACT_ATOMS: atom_id res chain seq x y z
N MET A 1 5.46 -14.98 -3.21
CA MET A 1 4.00 -15.05 -2.97
C MET A 1 3.48 -16.31 -3.66
N ARG A 2 3.05 -17.34 -2.91
CA ARG A 2 2.80 -18.71 -3.42
C ARG A 2 1.37 -18.96 -3.91
N ASP A 3 0.47 -17.98 -3.85
CA ASP A 3 -0.95 -18.13 -4.21
C ASP A 3 -1.35 -17.24 -5.42
N PRO A 4 -1.71 -17.84 -6.58
CA PRO A 4 -2.17 -17.13 -7.77
C PRO A 4 -3.43 -16.29 -7.55
N SER A 5 -4.34 -16.72 -6.66
CA SER A 5 -5.60 -16.04 -6.41
C SER A 5 -5.40 -14.73 -5.65
N THR A 6 -4.49 -14.74 -4.68
CA THR A 6 -4.02 -13.55 -3.96
C THR A 6 -3.40 -12.53 -4.90
N ARG A 7 -2.54 -12.97 -5.83
CA ARG A 7 -1.92 -12.07 -6.83
C ARG A 7 -2.96 -11.36 -7.67
N ARG A 8 -3.98 -12.10 -8.14
CA ARG A 8 -5.06 -11.54 -8.96
C ARG A 8 -5.86 -10.49 -8.18
N ARG A 9 -6.19 -10.75 -6.91
CA ARG A 9 -6.91 -9.80 -6.05
C ARG A 9 -6.12 -8.52 -5.81
N LEU A 10 -4.82 -8.62 -5.52
CA LEU A 10 -3.96 -7.45 -5.35
C LEU A 10 -3.85 -6.62 -6.64
N VAL A 11 -3.66 -7.25 -7.80
CA VAL A 11 -3.64 -6.55 -9.10
C VAL A 11 -4.96 -5.82 -9.37
N LEU A 12 -6.10 -6.46 -9.08
CA LEU A 12 -7.41 -5.82 -9.21
C LEU A 12 -7.56 -4.62 -8.28
N ARG A 13 -7.06 -4.71 -7.04
CA ARG A 13 -7.07 -3.59 -6.10
C ARG A 13 -6.20 -2.43 -6.58
N LEU A 14 -5.01 -2.72 -7.12
CA LEU A 14 -4.15 -1.68 -7.69
C LEU A 14 -4.82 -0.96 -8.86
N ARG A 15 -5.53 -1.69 -9.74
CA ARG A 15 -6.33 -1.07 -10.82
C ARG A 15 -7.44 -0.18 -10.28
N LYS A 16 -8.13 -0.60 -9.22
CA LYS A 16 -9.14 0.25 -8.57
C LYS A 16 -8.50 1.51 -7.96
N ALA A 17 -7.37 1.35 -7.29
CA ALA A 17 -6.63 2.45 -6.70
C ALA A 17 -6.16 3.48 -7.74
N SER A 18 -5.71 3.04 -8.92
CA SER A 18 -5.34 3.95 -10.03
C SER A 18 -6.54 4.73 -10.59
N LEU A 19 -7.76 4.26 -10.36
CA LEU A 19 -9.00 4.95 -10.71
C LEU A 19 -9.57 5.77 -9.54
N GLY A 20 -8.80 5.95 -8.47
CA GLY A 20 -9.22 6.67 -7.25
C GLY A 20 -10.10 5.86 -6.30
N GLN A 21 -10.38 4.58 -6.60
CA GLN A 21 -11.14 3.69 -5.74
C GLN A 21 -10.23 2.97 -4.74
N LEU A 22 -9.85 3.66 -3.67
CA LEU A 22 -8.87 3.17 -2.70
C LEU A 22 -9.44 2.14 -1.71
N GLY A 23 -10.76 2.14 -1.51
CA GLY A 23 -11.44 1.27 -0.55
C GLY A 23 -11.09 1.64 0.89
N ASP A 24 -10.83 0.64 1.73
CA ASP A 24 -10.43 0.87 3.12
C ASP A 24 -8.98 1.38 3.21
N VAL A 25 -8.83 2.64 3.62
CA VAL A 25 -7.54 3.31 3.81
C VAL A 25 -7.43 3.94 5.19
N LYS A 26 -6.22 3.92 5.74
CA LYS A 26 -5.89 4.55 7.02
C LYS A 26 -4.62 5.38 6.88
N PRO A 27 -4.60 6.66 7.32
CA PRO A 27 -3.35 7.41 7.43
C PRO A 27 -2.46 6.78 8.51
N VAL A 28 -1.18 6.57 8.20
CA VAL A 28 -0.20 6.01 9.15
C VAL A 28 0.92 7.00 9.49
N SER A 29 1.17 7.97 8.62
CA SER A 29 2.12 9.07 8.80
C SER A 29 1.72 10.22 7.86
N PRO A 30 2.18 11.48 8.06
CA PRO A 30 1.95 12.54 7.09
C PRO A 30 2.35 12.10 5.66
N GLY A 31 1.40 12.17 4.73
CA GLY A 31 1.62 11.79 3.33
C GLY A 31 1.67 10.27 3.06
N VAL A 32 1.60 9.41 4.07
CA VAL A 32 1.66 7.94 3.95
C VAL A 32 0.40 7.27 4.47
N TYR A 33 -0.13 6.34 3.68
CA TYR A 33 -1.40 5.68 3.91
C TYR A 33 -1.25 4.16 3.78
N GLU A 34 -2.02 3.44 4.58
CA GLU A 34 -2.19 1.99 4.52
C GLU A 34 -3.54 1.66 3.87
N MET A 35 -3.52 0.85 2.82
CA MET A 35 -4.71 0.26 2.21
C MET A 35 -4.88 -1.18 2.70
N ARG A 36 -6.06 -1.50 3.24
CA ARG A 36 -6.33 -2.76 3.93
C ARG A 36 -7.22 -3.69 3.10
N GLU A 37 -6.84 -4.95 3.08
CA GLU A 37 -7.53 -6.03 2.38
C GLU A 37 -7.76 -7.20 3.33
N PHE A 38 -9.04 -7.48 3.63
CA PHE A 38 -9.44 -8.42 4.68
C PHE A 38 -9.55 -9.88 4.21
N PHE A 39 -8.90 -10.25 3.10
CA PHE A 39 -8.88 -11.62 2.60
C PHE A 39 -7.56 -12.33 2.92
N GLY A 40 -7.61 -13.66 3.05
CA GLY A 40 -6.43 -14.47 3.37
C GLY A 40 -5.78 -14.02 4.68
N PRO A 41 -4.45 -13.79 4.73
CA PRO A 41 -3.74 -13.39 5.95
C PRO A 41 -3.98 -11.93 6.38
N GLY A 42 -4.81 -11.17 5.66
CA GLY A 42 -4.95 -9.73 5.84
C GLY A 42 -3.79 -9.00 5.17
N TRP A 43 -4.02 -8.51 3.95
CA TRP A 43 -3.01 -7.81 3.15
C TRP A 43 -3.04 -6.30 3.43
N ARG A 44 -1.85 -5.71 3.46
CA ARG A 44 -1.66 -4.27 3.59
C ARG A 44 -0.77 -3.78 2.47
N MET A 45 -1.16 -2.69 1.86
CA MET A 45 -0.37 -1.99 0.85
C MET A 45 -0.14 -0.57 1.34
N TYR A 46 1.10 -0.12 1.35
CA TYR A 46 1.44 1.23 1.75
C TYR A 46 1.62 2.09 0.52
N TYR A 47 1.08 3.30 0.55
CA TYR A 47 1.26 4.24 -0.53
C TYR A 47 1.44 5.65 -0.01
N ALA A 48 2.13 6.46 -0.80
CA ALA A 48 2.20 7.90 -0.61
C ALA A 48 1.37 8.58 -1.71
N ARG A 49 0.73 9.69 -1.36
CA ARG A 49 0.01 10.53 -2.33
C ARG A 49 0.79 11.83 -2.50
N ARG A 50 1.28 12.07 -3.71
CA ARG A 50 1.94 13.32 -4.10
C ARG A 50 1.20 13.86 -5.32
N GLY A 51 0.49 14.97 -5.15
CA GLY A 51 -0.45 15.48 -6.16
C GLY A 51 -1.49 14.44 -6.59
N GLY A 52 -1.52 14.12 -7.89
CA GLY A 52 -2.39 13.10 -8.50
C GLY A 52 -1.80 11.69 -8.57
N ILE A 53 -0.54 11.50 -8.15
CA ILE A 53 0.17 10.22 -8.30
C ILE A 53 0.12 9.42 -6.99
N LEU A 54 -0.18 8.13 -7.14
CA LEU A 54 -0.20 7.16 -6.05
C LEU A 54 1.05 6.30 -6.13
N ILE A 55 1.98 6.49 -5.20
CA ILE A 55 3.25 5.76 -5.18
C ILE A 55 3.12 4.58 -4.25
N LEU A 56 3.05 3.38 -4.82
CA LEU A 56 2.96 2.14 -4.06
C LEU A 56 4.35 1.76 -3.53
N MET A 57 4.46 1.63 -2.22
CA MET A 57 5.67 1.18 -1.56
C MET A 57 5.56 -0.31 -1.29
N LEU A 58 6.53 -1.08 -1.78
CA LEU A 58 6.54 -2.55 -1.75
C LEU A 58 6.71 -3.06 -0.31
N GLY A 59 5.62 -3.06 0.43
CA GLY A 59 5.45 -3.63 1.77
C GLY A 59 4.15 -4.41 1.82
N GLY A 60 4.04 -5.47 1.02
CA GLY A 60 2.89 -6.37 0.99
C GLY A 60 3.06 -7.49 2.02
N GLY A 61 2.97 -7.14 3.30
CA GLY A 61 3.24 -8.04 4.42
C GLY A 61 1.98 -8.42 5.21
N SER A 62 2.12 -9.43 6.08
CA SER A 62 1.09 -9.77 7.07
C SER A 62 1.13 -8.79 8.26
N LYS A 63 0.23 -8.94 9.23
CA LYS A 63 0.26 -8.13 10.46
C LYS A 63 1.60 -8.16 11.19
N ALA A 64 2.36 -9.26 11.07
CA ALA A 64 3.64 -9.43 11.75
C ALA A 64 4.75 -8.49 11.24
N THR A 65 4.70 -8.04 9.99
CA THR A 65 5.72 -7.15 9.42
C THR A 65 5.28 -5.69 9.34
N GLN A 66 4.07 -5.38 9.80
CA GLN A 66 3.43 -4.06 9.66
C GLN A 66 4.33 -2.91 10.10
N ALA A 67 4.90 -2.97 11.30
CA ALA A 67 5.71 -1.87 11.83
C ALA A 67 6.97 -1.62 10.96
N ARG A 68 7.63 -2.68 10.50
CA ARG A 68 8.79 -2.59 9.62
C ARG A 68 8.42 -2.05 8.25
N ASP A 69 7.29 -2.47 7.71
CA ASP A 69 6.82 -2.05 6.40
C ASP A 69 6.39 -0.57 6.41
N ILE A 70 5.74 -0.11 7.50
CA ILE A 70 5.43 1.31 7.72
C ILE A 70 6.72 2.14 7.80
N ALA A 71 7.72 1.71 8.57
CA ALA A 71 8.97 2.44 8.70
C ALA A 71 9.69 2.59 7.35
N LYS A 72 9.73 1.50 6.55
CA LYS A 72 10.28 1.54 5.18
C LYS A 72 9.47 2.47 4.27
N ALA A 73 8.15 2.44 4.37
CA ALA A 73 7.28 3.30 3.59
C ALA A 73 7.50 4.78 3.91
N ILE A 74 7.64 5.13 5.19
CA ILE A 74 7.95 6.51 5.60
C ILE A 74 9.30 6.94 5.02
N ALA A 75 10.35 6.14 5.19
CA ALA A 75 11.67 6.45 4.66
C ALA A 75 11.67 6.61 3.13
N LEU A 76 10.97 5.73 2.41
CA LEU A 76 10.83 5.86 0.94
C LEU A 76 10.07 7.13 0.55
N ALA A 77 9.02 7.50 1.28
CA ALA A 77 8.23 8.70 1.02
C ALA A 77 9.01 10.01 1.21
N GLU A 78 10.07 9.99 2.02
CA GLU A 78 11.01 11.10 2.22
C GLU A 78 12.04 11.21 1.09
N THR A 79 12.44 10.08 0.49
CA THR A 79 13.42 10.05 -0.61
C THR A 79 12.83 10.35 -1.99
N ILE A 80 11.50 10.39 -2.11
CA ILE A 80 10.83 10.68 -3.37
C ILE A 80 10.80 12.21 -3.55
N GLU A 81 11.60 12.70 -4.50
CA GLU A 81 11.59 14.10 -4.94
C GLU A 81 10.25 14.46 -5.60
N GLU A 82 9.87 15.75 -5.51
CA GLU A 82 8.71 16.28 -6.24
C GLU A 82 9.02 16.28 -7.75
N PRO A 83 8.09 15.78 -8.60
CA PRO A 83 8.25 15.86 -10.05
C PRO A 83 8.14 17.29 -10.58
#